data_AF-A0A516GBQ9-F1
#
_entry.id   AF-A0A516GBQ9-F1
#
_cell.length_a   1.000
_cell.length_b   1.000
_cell.length_c   1.000
_cell.angle_alpha   90.00
_cell.angle_beta   90.00
_cell.angle_gamma   90.00
#
_symmetry.space_group_name_H-M   'P 1'
#
loop_
_entity.id
_entity.type
_entity.pdbx_description
1 polymer ?
#
loop_
_entity_poly.entity_id
_entity_poly.type
_entity_poly.pdbx_seq_one_letter_code
_entity_poly.pdbx_strand_id
1 'polypeptide(L)'
;METVAPTYSDEELASYYEERLVATADERNQSPIPEVSLIRWSMGSNEYAANMATCLQEAGFPAVLEGRDYYFEPGVPAAQQDALNRASFVCNGQYMMHPIYGYGWTDEHVGVVYDYWVEYYIPCMRAHGHEVRDDDKPSREAYVNAFNTAQRIHWWPNEWSALLPKTERVEMEQICPQYPPDEVLFGQ
;
A
#
# COMPACT_ATOMS: atom_id res chain seq x y z
N MET A 1 19.77 -11.36 -0.23
CA MET A 1 18.95 -12.30 -1.03
C MET A 1 18.22 -11.45 -2.04
N GLU A 2 18.38 -11.72 -3.33
CA GLU A 2 17.66 -11.02 -4.40
C GLU A 2 16.36 -11.79 -4.65
N THR A 3 15.21 -11.14 -4.43
CA THR A 3 13.88 -11.67 -4.80
C THR A 3 13.78 -11.66 -6.33
N VAL A 4 13.30 -12.74 -6.95
CA VAL A 4 13.02 -12.74 -8.40
C VAL A 4 11.59 -12.26 -8.63
N ALA A 5 11.47 -11.12 -9.31
CA ALA A 5 10.17 -10.56 -9.70
C ALA A 5 9.36 -11.57 -10.55
N PRO A 6 8.09 -11.87 -10.19
CA PRO A 6 7.23 -12.67 -11.05
C PRO A 6 6.95 -11.95 -12.37
N THR A 7 6.99 -12.69 -13.48
CA THR A 7 6.62 -12.19 -14.81
C THR A 7 5.18 -12.58 -15.11
N TYR A 8 4.40 -11.65 -15.68
CA TYR A 8 3.02 -11.88 -16.08
C TYR A 8 2.88 -11.76 -17.60
N SER A 9 2.10 -12.65 -18.20
CA SER A 9 1.65 -12.54 -19.59
C SER A 9 0.50 -11.55 -19.74
N ASP A 10 0.24 -11.08 -20.97
CA ASP A 10 -0.88 -10.18 -21.26
C ASP A 10 -2.24 -10.77 -20.87
N GLU A 11 -2.40 -12.09 -21.03
CA GLU A 11 -3.64 -12.81 -20.66
C GLU A 11 -3.84 -12.85 -19.14
N GLU A 12 -2.76 -13.08 -18.37
CA GLU A 12 -2.80 -13.03 -16.91
C GLU A 12 -3.11 -11.62 -16.40
N LEU A 13 -2.53 -10.58 -17.03
CA LEU A 13 -2.80 -9.19 -16.69
C LEU A 13 -4.25 -8.79 -16.99
N ALA A 14 -4.80 -9.23 -18.13
CA ALA A 14 -6.19 -8.99 -18.48
C ALA A 14 -7.15 -9.68 -17.49
N SER A 15 -6.89 -10.95 -17.18
CA SER A 15 -7.69 -11.71 -16.21
C SER A 15 -7.64 -11.08 -14.81
N TYR A 16 -6.45 -10.67 -14.36
CA TYR A 16 -6.28 -9.97 -13.09
C TYR A 16 -7.08 -8.66 -13.04
N TYR A 17 -7.04 -7.86 -14.11
CA TYR A 17 -7.79 -6.61 -14.20
C TYR A 17 -9.31 -6.83 -14.03
N GLU A 18 -9.87 -7.79 -14.77
CA GLU A 18 -11.31 -8.10 -14.72
C GLU A 18 -11.73 -8.60 -13.34
N GLU A 19 -10.99 -9.56 -12.77
CA GLU A 19 -11.26 -10.11 -11.44
C GLU A 19 -11.20 -9.03 -10.35
N ARG A 20 -10.18 -8.14 -10.41
CA ARG A 20 -10.03 -7.07 -9.43
C ARG A 20 -11.10 -6.01 -9.56
N LEU A 21 -11.55 -5.67 -10.77
CA LEU A 21 -12.67 -4.74 -10.95
C LEU A 21 -13.95 -5.28 -10.32
N VAL A 22 -14.28 -6.55 -10.55
CA VAL A 22 -15.47 -7.19 -9.98
C VAL A 22 -15.38 -7.23 -8.45
N ALA A 23 -14.27 -7.73 -7.90
CA ALA A 23 -14.06 -7.78 -6.46
C ALA A 23 -14.17 -6.40 -5.81
N THR A 24 -13.58 -5.37 -6.43
CA THR A 24 -13.63 -3.99 -5.93
C THR A 24 -15.04 -3.39 -6.00
N ALA A 25 -15.82 -3.74 -7.02
CA ALA A 25 -17.21 -3.31 -7.12
C ALA A 25 -18.07 -3.94 -6.02
N ASP A 26 -17.89 -5.24 -5.76
CA ASP A 26 -18.60 -5.97 -4.71
C ASP A 26 -18.26 -5.43 -3.32
N GLU A 27 -16.97 -5.23 -3.02
CA GLU A 27 -16.50 -4.61 -1.76
C GLU A 27 -17.16 -3.25 -1.49
N ARG A 28 -17.45 -2.49 -2.55
CA ARG A 28 -18.05 -1.14 -2.48
C ARG A 28 -19.56 -1.13 -2.64
N ASN A 29 -20.21 -2.29 -2.78
CA ASN A 29 -21.64 -2.40 -3.12
C ASN A 29 -22.02 -1.56 -4.35
N GLN A 30 -21.13 -1.49 -5.33
CA GLN A 30 -21.23 -0.63 -6.49
C GLN A 30 -22.07 -1.31 -7.59
N SER A 31 -23.33 -0.93 -7.74
CA SER A 31 -24.22 -1.46 -8.78
C SER A 31 -25.03 -0.34 -9.46
N PRO A 32 -25.07 -0.26 -10.81
CA PRO A 32 -24.30 -1.08 -11.75
C PRO A 32 -22.79 -0.76 -11.71
N ILE A 33 -21.95 -1.74 -12.04
CA ILE A 33 -20.50 -1.56 -12.14
C ILE A 33 -20.21 -0.53 -13.25
N PRO A 34 -19.54 0.59 -12.97
CA PRO A 34 -19.14 1.55 -13.99
C PRO A 34 -18.23 0.90 -15.05
N GLU A 35 -18.48 1.18 -16.32
CA GLU A 35 -17.57 0.77 -17.40
C GLU A 35 -16.26 1.58 -17.29
N VAL A 36 -15.14 0.88 -17.18
CA VAL A 36 -13.81 1.47 -17.02
C VAL A 36 -12.76 0.62 -17.74
N SER A 37 -11.90 1.27 -18.49
CA SER A 37 -10.75 0.65 -19.15
C SER A 37 -9.46 1.06 -18.46
N LEU A 38 -8.53 0.11 -18.38
CA LEU A 38 -7.19 0.37 -17.87
C LEU A 38 -6.46 1.35 -18.80
N ILE A 39 -5.94 2.45 -18.26
CA ILE A 39 -5.07 3.38 -18.99
C ILE A 39 -3.64 2.87 -18.93
N ARG A 40 -3.17 2.51 -17.73
CA ARG A 40 -1.87 1.89 -17.49
C ARG A 40 -1.84 1.24 -16.11
N TRP A 41 -0.92 0.31 -15.93
CA TRP A 41 -0.58 -0.21 -14.61
C TRP A 41 0.22 0.81 -13.81
N SER A 42 -0.13 1.00 -12.53
CA SER A 42 0.72 1.73 -11.59
C SER A 42 1.83 0.82 -11.08
N MET A 43 3.08 1.29 -11.15
CA MET A 43 4.26 0.54 -10.73
C MET A 43 4.70 0.99 -9.33
N GLY A 44 4.13 0.35 -8.30
CA GLY A 44 4.47 0.59 -6.91
C GLY A 44 3.56 1.60 -6.22
N SER A 45 3.72 1.72 -4.89
CA SER A 45 2.78 2.46 -4.04
C SER A 45 2.81 3.97 -4.28
N ASN A 46 4.00 4.54 -4.52
CA ASN A 46 4.17 5.97 -4.80
C ASN A 46 3.43 6.38 -6.10
N GLU A 47 3.62 5.61 -7.17
CA GLU A 47 2.97 5.92 -8.46
C GLU A 47 1.45 5.75 -8.34
N TYR A 48 1.00 4.67 -7.71
CA TYR A 48 -0.43 4.44 -7.49
C TYR A 48 -1.08 5.57 -6.70
N ALA A 49 -0.48 6.00 -5.58
CA ALA A 49 -1.00 7.10 -4.79
C ALA A 49 -1.05 8.42 -5.58
N ALA A 50 -0.03 8.71 -6.38
CA ALA A 50 0.01 9.90 -7.23
C ALA A 50 -1.05 9.86 -8.34
N ASN A 51 -1.24 8.71 -9.01
CA ASN A 51 -2.26 8.51 -10.03
C ASN A 51 -3.68 8.65 -9.43
N MET A 52 -3.92 8.03 -8.26
CA MET A 52 -5.19 8.13 -7.54
C MET A 52 -5.51 9.57 -7.12
N ALA A 53 -4.56 10.27 -6.49
CA ALA A 53 -4.75 11.65 -6.07
C ALA A 53 -5.07 12.58 -7.25
N THR A 54 -4.33 12.45 -8.36
CA THR A 54 -4.56 13.24 -9.58
C THR A 54 -5.94 12.96 -10.18
N CYS A 55 -6.31 11.69 -10.35
CA CYS A 55 -7.61 11.32 -10.91
C CYS A 55 -8.78 11.80 -10.04
N LEU A 56 -8.65 11.70 -8.71
CA LEU A 56 -9.68 12.17 -7.78
C LEU A 56 -9.80 13.70 -7.79
N GLN A 57 -8.70 14.43 -7.94
CA GLN A 57 -8.71 15.88 -8.15
C GLN A 57 -9.44 16.27 -9.43
N GLU A 58 -9.18 15.56 -10.54
CA GLU A 58 -9.88 15.77 -11.81
C GLU A 58 -11.38 15.46 -11.71
N ALA A 59 -11.75 14.49 -10.87
CA ALA A 59 -13.14 14.18 -10.52
C ALA A 59 -13.79 15.19 -9.56
N GLY A 60 -13.04 16.21 -9.10
CA GLY A 60 -13.53 17.31 -8.26
C GLY A 60 -13.40 17.08 -6.75
N PHE A 61 -12.67 16.05 -6.31
CA PHE A 61 -12.42 15.79 -4.89
C PHE A 61 -11.10 16.42 -4.42
N PRO A 62 -11.03 16.92 -3.18
CA PRO A 62 -9.83 17.58 -2.65
C PRO A 62 -8.79 16.57 -2.15
N ALA A 63 -8.38 15.64 -3.02
CA ALA A 63 -7.35 14.66 -2.69
C ALA A 63 -5.98 15.34 -2.60
N VAL A 64 -5.17 14.95 -1.61
CA VAL A 64 -3.83 15.46 -1.35
C VAL A 64 -2.90 14.27 -1.22
N LEU A 65 -1.84 14.25 -2.03
CA LEU A 65 -0.80 13.23 -1.99
C LEU A 65 0.08 13.42 -0.73
N GLU A 66 0.33 12.33 0.00
CA GLU A 66 1.24 12.28 1.14
C GLU A 66 2.09 11.00 1.05
N GLY A 67 3.26 11.11 0.40
CA GLY A 67 4.18 9.98 0.22
C GLY A 67 3.53 8.85 -0.58
N ARG A 68 3.37 7.68 0.05
CA ARG A 68 2.80 6.46 -0.54
C ARG A 68 1.27 6.36 -0.43
N ASP A 69 0.62 7.40 0.06
CA ASP A 69 -0.82 7.43 0.26
C ASP A 69 -1.41 8.79 -0.12
N TYR A 70 -2.73 8.93 -0.07
CA TYR A 70 -3.43 10.18 -0.26
C TYR A 70 -4.54 10.34 0.77
N TYR A 71 -4.88 11.59 1.08
CA TYR A 71 -5.95 11.92 2.01
C TYR A 71 -6.82 13.05 1.46
N PHE A 72 -7.91 13.37 2.15
CA PHE A 72 -8.81 14.47 1.76
C PHE A 72 -8.75 15.59 2.80
N GLU A 73 -8.52 16.83 2.35
CA GLU A 73 -8.45 18.02 3.21
C GLU A 73 -9.32 19.14 2.64
N PRO A 74 -10.38 19.60 3.32
CA PRO A 74 -10.76 19.34 4.72
C PRO A 74 -11.52 18.02 4.97
N GLY A 75 -11.56 17.11 4.01
CA GLY A 75 -12.37 15.89 4.01
C GLY A 75 -13.51 15.96 3.00
N VAL A 76 -14.20 14.84 2.78
CA VAL A 76 -15.33 14.76 1.82
C VAL A 76 -16.66 14.68 2.58
N PRO A 77 -17.64 15.56 2.31
CA PRO A 77 -18.94 15.54 2.99
C PRO A 77 -19.65 14.18 2.86
N ALA A 78 -20.40 13.78 3.89
CA ALA A 78 -21.16 12.52 3.88
C ALA A 78 -22.09 12.40 2.67
N ALA A 79 -22.71 13.50 2.25
CA ALA A 79 -23.58 13.56 1.07
C ALA A 79 -22.88 13.29 -0.27
N GLN A 80 -21.54 13.34 -0.30
CA GLN A 80 -20.73 13.07 -1.49
C GLN A 80 -20.04 11.69 -1.44
N GLN A 81 -20.29 10.88 -0.41
CA GLN A 81 -19.59 9.59 -0.25
C GLN A 81 -19.89 8.62 -1.40
N ASP A 82 -21.13 8.57 -1.89
CA ASP A 82 -21.47 7.74 -3.05
C ASP A 82 -20.75 8.20 -4.33
N ALA A 83 -20.65 9.52 -4.53
CA ALA A 83 -19.92 10.09 -5.65
C ALA A 83 -18.42 9.83 -5.54
N LEU A 84 -17.87 9.92 -4.33
CA LEU A 84 -16.47 9.61 -4.03
C LEU A 84 -16.19 8.12 -4.29
N ASN A 85 -17.03 7.22 -3.80
CA ASN A 85 -16.89 5.78 -4.01
C ASN A 85 -16.87 5.45 -5.50
N ARG A 86 -17.76 6.07 -6.28
CA ARG A 86 -17.79 5.92 -7.74
C ARG A 86 -16.54 6.48 -8.41
N ALA A 87 -16.06 7.65 -8.01
CA ALA A 87 -14.83 8.24 -8.56
C ALA A 87 -13.61 7.38 -8.21
N SER A 88 -13.46 6.96 -6.96
CA SER A 88 -12.40 6.06 -6.50
C SER A 88 -12.42 4.71 -7.23
N PHE A 89 -13.61 4.16 -7.52
CA PHE A 89 -13.75 2.97 -8.36
C PHE A 89 -13.20 3.19 -9.77
N VAL A 90 -13.62 4.26 -10.43
CA VAL A 90 -13.16 4.59 -11.80
C VAL A 90 -11.65 4.84 -11.82
N CYS A 91 -11.13 5.64 -10.88
CA CYS A 91 -9.70 5.92 -10.79
C CYS A 91 -8.86 4.66 -10.55
N ASN A 92 -9.33 3.76 -9.68
CA ASN A 92 -8.67 2.48 -9.43
C ASN A 92 -8.66 1.58 -10.69
N GLY A 93 -9.74 1.56 -11.47
CA GLY A 93 -9.76 0.86 -12.75
C GLY A 93 -8.83 1.48 -13.79
N GLN A 94 -8.75 2.80 -13.88
CA GLN A 94 -7.88 3.47 -14.84
C GLN A 94 -6.38 3.28 -14.55
N TYR A 95 -6.02 3.22 -13.27
CA TYR A 95 -4.63 3.20 -12.80
C TYR A 95 -4.35 2.04 -11.83
N MET A 96 -4.88 0.86 -12.13
CA MET A 96 -4.80 -0.29 -11.25
C MET A 96 -3.34 -0.62 -10.92
N MET A 97 -3.09 -1.01 -9.68
CA MET A 97 -1.78 -1.49 -9.25
C MET A 97 -1.39 -2.73 -10.06
N HIS A 98 -0.16 -2.77 -10.58
CA HIS A 98 0.35 -3.97 -11.25
C HIS A 98 0.33 -5.17 -10.27
N PRO A 99 -0.06 -6.38 -10.70
CA PRO A 99 -0.21 -7.54 -9.80
C PRO A 99 1.07 -7.92 -9.04
N ILE A 100 2.24 -7.57 -9.58
CA ILE A 100 3.53 -7.72 -8.86
C ILE A 100 3.56 -7.02 -7.49
N TYR A 101 2.79 -5.94 -7.34
CA TYR A 101 2.58 -5.21 -6.09
C TYR A 101 1.20 -5.47 -5.47
N GLY A 102 0.28 -6.05 -6.24
CA GLY A 102 -1.15 -6.14 -5.92
C GLY A 102 -1.57 -7.43 -5.21
N TYR A 103 -0.84 -8.53 -5.39
CA TYR A 103 -0.95 -9.69 -4.49
C TYR A 103 -0.15 -9.36 -3.23
N GLY A 104 -0.77 -9.47 -2.05
CA GLY A 104 -0.09 -9.21 -0.78
C GLY A 104 1.28 -9.89 -0.68
N TRP A 105 2.12 -9.43 0.25
CA TRP A 105 3.50 -9.91 0.36
C TRP A 105 3.59 -11.44 0.39
N THR A 106 4.41 -11.99 -0.52
CA THR A 106 4.83 -13.39 -0.49
C THR A 106 5.61 -13.65 0.79
N ASP A 107 5.78 -14.91 1.18
CA ASP A 107 6.57 -15.27 2.38
C ASP A 107 8.01 -14.70 2.31
N GLU A 108 8.57 -14.58 1.10
CA GLU A 108 9.86 -13.94 0.87
C GLU A 108 9.80 -12.42 1.12
N HIS A 109 8.82 -11.72 0.55
CA HIS A 109 8.60 -10.29 0.80
C HIS A 109 8.38 -10.01 2.30
N VAL A 110 7.58 -10.84 2.99
CA VAL A 110 7.34 -10.74 4.44
C VAL A 110 8.65 -10.90 5.21
N GLY A 111 9.49 -11.86 4.81
CA GLY A 111 10.82 -12.05 5.39
C GLY A 111 11.71 -10.82 5.22
N VAL A 112 11.75 -10.23 4.02
CA VAL A 112 12.52 -9.00 3.73
C VAL A 112 12.03 -7.83 4.58
N VAL A 113 10.71 -7.62 4.69
CA VAL A 113 10.14 -6.56 5.53
C VAL A 113 10.46 -6.78 7.00
N TYR A 114 10.32 -8.02 7.50
CA TYR A 114 10.67 -8.36 8.87
C TYR A 114 12.14 -8.05 9.17
N ASP A 115 13.06 -8.51 8.30
CA ASP A 115 14.50 -8.31 8.46
C ASP A 115 14.84 -6.80 8.41
N TYR A 116 14.26 -6.06 7.46
CA TYR A 116 14.40 -4.61 7.37
C TYR A 116 13.95 -3.90 8.64
N TRP A 117 12.82 -4.29 9.22
CA TRP A 117 12.34 -3.65 10.44
C TRP A 117 13.29 -3.88 11.62
N VAL A 118 13.75 -5.11 11.79
CA VAL A 118 14.60 -5.52 12.92
C VAL A 118 16.01 -4.94 12.78
N GLU A 119 16.58 -4.99 11.58
CA GLU A 119 17.97 -4.64 11.34
C GLU A 119 18.18 -3.15 11.02
N TYR A 120 17.16 -2.48 10.49
CA TYR A 120 17.26 -1.08 10.05
C TYR A 120 16.25 -0.15 10.72
N TYR A 121 14.94 -0.35 10.51
CA TYR A 121 13.93 0.64 10.92
C TYR A 121 13.92 0.89 12.44
N ILE A 122 13.82 -0.17 13.24
CA ILE A 122 13.78 -0.07 14.71
C ILE A 122 15.06 0.57 15.26
N PRO A 123 16.28 0.12 14.88
CA PRO A 123 17.51 0.80 15.26
C PRO A 123 17.58 2.27 14.82
N CYS A 124 17.14 2.59 13.60
CA CYS A 124 17.15 3.95 13.05
C CYS A 124 16.25 4.87 13.88
N MET A 125 14.99 4.50 14.12
CA MET A 125 14.07 5.29 14.93
C MET A 125 14.61 5.55 16.34
N ARG A 126 15.20 4.53 16.97
CA ARG A 126 15.84 4.65 18.30
C ARG A 126 17.04 5.59 18.29
N ALA A 127 17.87 5.54 17.25
CA ALA A 127 19.02 6.43 17.09
C ALA A 127 18.60 7.90 16.93
N HIS A 128 17.40 8.15 16.39
CA HIS A 128 16.80 9.47 16.27
C HIS A 128 15.93 9.87 17.48
N GLY A 129 15.96 9.09 18.56
CA GLY A 129 15.30 9.45 19.82
C GLY A 129 13.83 9.02 19.93
N HIS A 130 13.34 8.19 19.00
CA HIS A 130 11.98 7.65 19.03
C HIS A 130 11.94 6.26 19.63
N GLU A 131 11.04 6.05 20.58
CA GLU A 131 10.78 4.73 21.16
C GLU A 131 9.91 3.91 20.19
N VAL A 132 10.47 2.80 19.71
CA VAL A 132 9.71 1.73 19.05
C VAL A 132 9.72 0.54 19.99
N ARG A 133 8.54 0.08 20.41
CA ARG A 133 8.42 -1.10 21.27
C ARG A 133 8.41 -2.36 20.42
N ASP A 134 9.26 -3.31 20.78
CA ASP A 134 9.45 -4.60 20.11
C ASP A 134 9.57 -5.77 21.12
N ASP A 135 9.07 -5.59 22.35
CA ASP A 135 9.12 -6.60 23.42
C ASP A 135 8.35 -7.88 23.05
N ASP A 136 7.34 -7.76 22.21
CA ASP A 136 6.50 -8.83 21.67
C ASP A 136 6.94 -9.31 20.29
N LYS A 137 8.14 -8.91 19.85
CA LYS A 137 8.68 -9.26 18.53
C LYS A 137 8.67 -10.78 18.33
N PRO A 138 7.93 -11.30 17.33
CA PRO A 138 7.90 -12.72 17.03
C PRO A 138 9.25 -13.19 16.49
N SER A 139 9.48 -14.50 16.40
CA SER A 139 10.58 -14.99 15.57
C SER A 139 10.26 -14.73 14.10
N ARG A 140 11.30 -14.53 13.27
CA ARG A 140 11.16 -14.37 11.82
C ARG A 140 10.32 -15.50 11.21
N GLU A 141 10.64 -16.74 11.57
CA GLU A 141 9.93 -17.92 11.08
C GLU A 141 8.45 -17.91 11.49
N ALA A 142 8.14 -17.59 12.76
CA ALA A 142 6.75 -17.53 13.21
C ALA A 142 5.97 -16.42 12.51
N TYR A 143 6.59 -15.25 12.30
CA TYR A 143 5.97 -14.13 11.61
C TYR A 143 5.64 -14.47 10.16
N VAL A 144 6.64 -14.95 9.40
CA VAL A 144 6.48 -15.33 7.99
C VAL A 144 5.41 -16.41 7.83
N ASN A 145 5.51 -17.50 8.60
CA ASN A 145 4.58 -18.63 8.48
C ASN A 145 3.12 -18.24 8.82
N ALA A 146 2.92 -17.26 9.70
CA ALA A 146 1.59 -16.82 10.11
C ALA A 146 1.00 -15.74 9.20
N PHE A 147 1.82 -14.98 8.46
CA PHE A 147 1.42 -13.71 7.86
C PHE A 147 0.25 -13.81 6.89
N ASN A 148 0.22 -14.84 6.05
CA ASN A 148 -0.84 -15.05 5.05
C ASN A 148 -1.93 -16.05 5.52
N THR A 149 -2.01 -16.29 6.84
CA THR A 149 -2.94 -17.27 7.43
C THR A 149 -3.96 -16.61 8.35
N ALA A 150 -4.97 -17.37 8.76
CA ALA A 150 -5.93 -16.94 9.78
C ALA A 150 -5.28 -16.74 11.17
N GLN A 151 -4.07 -17.24 11.39
CA GLN A 151 -3.30 -17.10 12.63
C GLN A 151 -2.31 -15.92 12.58
N ARG A 152 -2.53 -14.94 11.70
CA ARG A 152 -1.68 -13.76 11.52
C ARG A 152 -1.26 -13.14 12.87
N ILE A 153 0.04 -12.97 13.04
CA ILE A 153 0.63 -12.25 14.17
C ILE A 153 0.56 -10.76 13.86
N HIS A 154 -0.13 -9.99 14.69
CA HIS A 154 -0.23 -8.54 14.56
C HIS A 154 0.99 -7.87 15.18
N TRP A 155 2.09 -7.82 14.45
CA TRP A 155 3.32 -7.12 14.85
C TRP A 155 3.78 -6.19 13.74
N TRP A 156 3.57 -4.89 13.95
CA TRP A 156 3.82 -3.82 12.96
C TRP A 156 4.63 -2.71 13.62
N PRO A 157 5.96 -2.84 13.75
CA PRO A 157 6.78 -1.86 14.47
C PRO A 157 6.76 -0.47 13.81
N ASN A 158 6.37 -0.37 12.54
CA ASN A 158 6.22 0.91 11.85
C ASN A 158 4.98 1.71 12.29
N GLU A 159 3.99 1.10 12.95
CA GLU A 159 2.81 1.82 13.47
C GLU A 159 3.19 2.91 14.48
N TRP A 160 4.34 2.78 15.14
CA TRP A 160 4.87 3.79 16.06
C TRP A 160 5.17 5.13 15.36
N SER A 161 5.44 5.14 14.05
CA SER A 161 5.60 6.40 13.29
C SER A 161 4.30 7.21 13.20
N ALA A 162 3.14 6.55 13.25
CA ALA A 162 1.84 7.23 13.23
C ALA A 162 1.55 8.01 14.52
N LEU A 163 2.30 7.74 15.59
CA LEU A 163 2.21 8.48 16.86
C LEU A 163 3.00 9.78 16.85
N LEU A 164 3.86 9.99 15.84
CA LEU A 164 4.63 11.21 15.70
C LEU A 164 3.75 12.37 15.17
N PRO A 165 4.02 13.61 15.59
CA PRO A 165 3.49 14.80 14.92
C PRO A 165 3.70 14.75 13.40
N LYS A 166 2.72 15.22 12.61
CA LYS A 166 2.73 15.11 11.14
C LYS A 166 4.05 15.58 10.51
N THR A 167 4.58 16.73 10.94
CA THR A 167 5.82 17.29 10.40
C THR A 167 7.04 16.41 10.68
N GLU A 168 7.10 15.85 11.88
CA GLU A 168 8.18 14.96 12.32
C GLU A 168 8.06 13.59 11.64
N ARG A 169 6.84 13.07 11.47
CA ARG A 169 6.59 11.84 10.69
C ARG A 169 7.07 11.96 9.24
N VAL A 170 6.82 13.10 8.57
CA VAL A 170 7.27 13.34 7.19
C VAL A 170 8.80 13.39 7.10
N GLU A 171 9.45 14.04 8.07
CA GLU A 171 10.91 14.07 8.16
C GLU A 171 11.48 12.67 8.40
N MET A 172 10.90 11.92 9.35
CA MET A 172 11.35 10.58 9.68
C MET A 172 11.12 9.57 8.57
N GLU A 173 10.09 9.70 7.73
CA GLU A 173 9.92 8.84 6.55
C GLU A 173 11.09 8.99 5.55
N GLN A 174 11.75 10.15 5.50
CA GLN A 174 12.94 10.36 4.65
C GLN A 174 14.22 9.78 5.27
N ILE A 175 14.29 9.71 6.60
CA ILE A 175 15.50 9.29 7.34
C ILE A 175 15.45 7.80 7.66
N CYS A 176 14.32 7.34 8.21
CA CYS A 176 14.02 5.97 8.59
C CYS A 176 12.72 5.52 7.88
N PRO A 177 12.76 5.25 6.56
CA PRO A 177 11.58 4.82 5.81
C PRO A 177 10.88 3.63 6.47
N GLN A 178 9.55 3.63 6.50
CA GLN A 178 8.79 2.57 7.19
C GLN A 178 8.93 1.17 6.56
N TYR A 179 9.36 1.10 5.31
CA TYR A 179 9.51 -0.15 4.56
C TYR A 179 10.78 -0.08 3.70
N PRO A 180 11.35 -1.24 3.33
CA PRO A 180 12.44 -1.29 2.38
C PRO A 180 12.05 -0.63 1.03
N PRO A 181 13.02 -0.13 0.26
CA PRO A 181 12.79 0.32 -1.10
C PRO A 181 12.13 -0.77 -1.96
N ASP A 182 11.32 -0.37 -2.94
CA ASP A 182 10.58 -1.32 -3.79
C ASP A 182 11.54 -2.21 -4.60
N GLU A 183 12.73 -1.72 -4.96
CA GLU A 183 13.78 -2.48 -5.62
C GLU A 183 14.27 -3.66 -4.76
N VAL A 184 14.37 -3.44 -3.44
CA VAL A 184 14.78 -4.47 -2.48
C VAL A 184 13.64 -5.42 -2.16
N LEU A 185 12.42 -4.90 -2.04
CA LEU A 185 11.26 -5.69 -1.66
C LEU A 185 10.75 -6.58 -2.79
N PHE A 186 10.77 -6.08 -4.03
CA PHE A 186 10.18 -6.73 -5.19
C PHE A 186 11.19 -7.15 -6.27
N GLY A 187 12.49 -6.85 -6.09
CA GLY A 187 13.57 -7.34 -6.94
C GLY A 187 13.61 -6.69 -8.33
N GLN A 188 13.52 -5.36 -8.39
CA GLN A 188 13.56 -4.57 -9.63
C GLN A 188 14.87 -3.83 -9.82
#